data_AF-A0A3D4VTE7-F1
#
_entry.id   AF-A0A3D4VTE7-F1
#
_cell.length_a   1.000
_cell.length_b   1.000
_cell.length_c   1.000
_cell.angle_alpha   90.00
_cell.angle_beta   90.00
_cell.angle_gamma   90.00
#
_symmetry.space_group_name_H-M   'P 1'
#
loop_
_entity.id
_entity.type
_entity.pdbx_description
1 polymer ?
#
loop_
_entity_poly.entity_id
_entity_poly.type
_entity_poly.pdbx_seq_one_letter_code
_entity_poly.pdbx_strand_id
1 'polypeptide(L)'
;MDLKEIMEQSNFAVVGDTLNEDKYAFKIKEGLLNNGYEVYPVGKEISSLNKIAEDVDVIDLCINPAKGLSLIKECNKPFKCIVIQPGAESEELLSYLNENKLPYVESCLLVGLSLYGKKS
;
A
#
# COMPACT_ATOMS: atom_id res chain seq x y z
N MET A 1 -10.09 5.91 6.66
CA MET A 1 -9.01 6.09 7.64
C MET A 1 -8.21 7.31 7.21
N ASP A 2 -7.76 8.13 8.16
CA ASP A 2 -6.78 9.17 7.87
C ASP A 2 -5.34 8.62 7.95
N LEU A 3 -4.36 9.45 7.60
CA LEU A 3 -2.95 9.05 7.58
C LEU A 3 -2.44 8.61 8.96
N LYS A 4 -2.94 9.20 10.05
CA LYS A 4 -2.53 8.84 11.41
C LYS A 4 -3.07 7.45 11.77
N GLU A 5 -4.36 7.21 11.53
CA GLU A 5 -5.00 5.90 11.75
C GLU A 5 -4.36 4.79 10.90
N ILE A 6 -3.87 5.13 9.70
CA ILE A 6 -3.10 4.21 8.84
C ILE A 6 -1.78 3.84 9.50
N MET A 7 -1.02 4.82 10.00
CA MET A 7 0.28 4.53 10.63
C MET A 7 0.17 3.79 11.98
N GLU A 8 -1.03 3.71 12.56
CA GLU A 8 -1.34 2.87 13.73
C GLU A 8 -1.53 1.38 13.36
N GLN A 9 -1.69 1.04 12.08
CA GLN A 9 -1.77 -0.35 11.61
C GLN A 9 -0.40 -1.05 11.66
N SER A 10 -0.35 -2.36 11.42
CA SER A 10 0.90 -3.13 11.53
C SER A 10 1.32 -3.81 10.23
N ASN A 11 0.37 -4.29 9.42
CA ASN A 11 0.66 -5.14 8.27
C ASN A 11 0.41 -4.40 6.96
N PHE A 12 1.48 -4.12 6.21
CA PHE A 12 1.44 -3.33 4.97
C PHE A 12 1.83 -4.18 3.76
N ALA A 13 0.96 -4.22 2.74
CA ALA A 13 1.34 -4.70 1.42
C ALA A 13 1.82 -3.52 0.57
N VAL A 14 3.12 -3.43 0.28
CA VAL A 14 3.69 -2.36 -0.54
C VAL A 14 3.73 -2.81 -1.99
N VAL A 15 2.88 -2.22 -2.83
CA VAL A 15 2.72 -2.59 -4.23
C VAL A 15 3.54 -1.66 -5.12
N GLY A 16 4.58 -2.19 -5.77
CA GLY A 16 5.44 -1.39 -6.63
C GLY A 16 6.78 -2.05 -6.96
N ASP A 17 7.74 -1.26 -7.44
CA ASP A 17 9.12 -1.72 -7.65
C ASP A 17 9.92 -1.58 -6.34
N THR A 18 9.76 -2.57 -5.46
CA THR A 18 10.35 -2.65 -4.12
C THR A 18 11.79 -3.15 -4.10
N LEU A 19 12.38 -3.43 -5.27
CA LEU A 19 13.77 -3.87 -5.43
C LEU A 19 14.69 -2.77 -5.97
N ASN A 20 14.13 -1.65 -6.43
CA ASN A 20 14.90 -0.56 -7.01
C ASN A 20 14.99 0.62 -6.04
N GLU A 21 16.18 0.87 -5.50
CA GLU A 21 16.44 1.90 -4.48
C GLU A 21 16.05 3.33 -4.89
N ASP A 22 16.04 3.61 -6.20
CA ASP A 22 15.63 4.90 -6.72
C ASP A 22 14.12 5.13 -6.65
N LYS A 23 13.33 4.06 -6.48
CA LYS A 23 11.86 4.11 -6.50
C LYS A 23 11.28 4.36 -5.12
N TYR A 24 10.16 5.07 -5.09
CA TYR A 24 9.44 5.36 -3.85
C TYR A 24 8.93 4.10 -3.16
N ALA A 25 8.46 3.10 -3.90
CA ALA A 25 8.03 1.82 -3.34
C ALA A 25 9.15 1.14 -2.51
N PHE A 26 10.40 1.18 -2.97
CA PHE A 26 11.55 0.71 -2.20
C PHE A 26 11.72 1.52 -0.91
N LYS A 27 11.74 2.86 -1.00
CA LYS A 27 11.90 3.74 0.16
C LYS A 27 10.79 3.56 1.20
N ILE A 28 9.56 3.33 0.75
CA ILE A 28 8.42 3.04 1.62
C ILE A 28 8.61 1.69 2.31
N LYS A 29 8.97 0.63 1.57
CA LYS A 29 9.27 -0.69 2.13
C LYS A 29 10.33 -0.58 3.23
N GLU A 30 11.48 0.00 2.93
CA GLU A 30 12.58 0.16 3.90
C GLU A 30 12.16 1.03 5.09
N GLY A 31 11.45 2.13 4.83
CA GLY A 31 10.95 3.01 5.89
C GLY A 31 10.02 2.30 6.86
N LEU A 32 9.08 1.50 6.35
CA LEU A 32 8.17 0.69 7.17
C LEU A 32 8.94 -0.39 7.95
N LEU A 33 9.82 -1.15 7.29
CA LEU A 33 10.63 -2.18 7.96
C LEU A 33 11.48 -1.60 9.09
N ASN A 34 12.14 -0.46 8.83
CA ASN A 34 12.99 0.22 9.83
C ASN A 34 12.21 0.78 11.02
N ASN A 35 10.88 0.95 10.90
CA ASN A 35 10.00 1.37 11.99
C ASN A 35 9.21 0.20 12.60
N GLY A 36 9.61 -1.06 12.33
CA GLY A 36 9.03 -2.24 12.97
C GLY A 36 7.60 -2.57 12.50
N TYR A 37 7.25 -2.19 11.26
CA TYR A 37 6.04 -2.68 10.60
C TYR A 37 6.33 -3.99 9.88
N GLU A 38 5.30 -4.84 9.74
CA GLU A 38 5.34 -6.02 8.88
C GLU A 38 5.06 -5.60 7.44
N VAL A 39 5.94 -5.95 6.51
CA VAL A 39 5.87 -5.48 5.12
C VAL A 39 5.91 -6.63 4.13
N TYR A 40 4.92 -6.65 3.23
CA TYR A 40 4.79 -7.61 2.14
C TYR A 40 5.02 -6.91 0.80
N PRO A 41 6.19 -7.07 0.17
CA PRO A 41 6.51 -6.40 -1.09
C PRO A 41 5.81 -7.10 -2.28
N VAL A 42 4.79 -6.45 -2.84
CA VAL A 42 3.99 -6.99 -3.95
C VAL A 42 4.44 -6.37 -5.28
N GLY A 43 4.67 -7.24 -6.26
CA GLY A 43 5.21 -6.88 -7.57
C GLY A 43 6.21 -7.95 -8.03
N LYS A 44 7.50 -7.62 -7.99
CA LYS A 44 8.58 -8.55 -8.39
C LYS A 44 8.85 -9.65 -7.35
N GLU A 45 8.63 -9.34 -6.07
CA GLU A 45 8.90 -10.26 -4.96
C GLU A 45 7.70 -11.18 -4.69
N ILE A 46 6.53 -10.61 -4.39
CA ILE A 46 5.27 -11.34 -4.24
C ILE A 46 4.36 -11.00 -5.43
N SER A 47 4.03 -11.99 -6.26
CA SER A 47 3.34 -11.73 -7.53
C SER A 47 1.85 -11.35 -7.40
N SER A 48 1.24 -11.52 -6.23
CA SER A 48 -0.18 -11.26 -5.98
C SER A 48 -0.45 -11.02 -4.50
N LEU A 49 -1.38 -10.12 -4.19
CA LEU A 49 -1.88 -9.88 -2.83
C LEU A 49 -2.40 -11.17 -2.18
N ASN A 50 -2.98 -12.08 -2.97
CA ASN A 50 -3.56 -13.33 -2.47
C ASN A 50 -2.52 -14.37 -2.04
N LYS A 51 -1.23 -14.16 -2.35
CA LYS A 51 -0.13 -15.05 -1.95
C LYS A 51 0.48 -14.71 -0.59
N ILE A 52 0.12 -13.57 -0.01
CA ILE A 52 0.48 -13.24 1.37
C ILE A 52 -0.27 -14.23 2.27
N ALA A 53 0.38 -14.89 3.23
CA ALA A 53 -0.29 -15.86 4.09
C ALA A 53 -1.05 -15.15 5.23
N GLU A 54 -0.48 -14.06 5.72
CA GLU A 54 -0.91 -13.27 6.85
C GLU A 54 -2.01 -12.26 6.49
N ASP A 55 -2.69 -11.70 7.48
CA ASP A 55 -3.67 -10.64 7.28
C ASP A 55 -2.98 -9.33 6.86
N VAL A 56 -3.58 -8.61 5.92
CA VAL A 56 -3.10 -7.30 5.44
C VAL A 56 -4.01 -6.22 6.01
N ASP A 57 -3.44 -5.23 6.67
CA ASP A 57 -4.21 -4.07 7.14
C ASP A 57 -4.34 -3.03 6.03
N VAL A 58 -3.21 -2.68 5.42
CA VAL A 58 -3.10 -1.58 4.46
C VAL A 58 -2.44 -2.06 3.17
N ILE A 59 -3.06 -1.76 2.03
CA ILE A 59 -2.46 -1.93 0.71
C ILE A 59 -1.95 -0.56 0.25
N ASP A 60 -0.65 -0.40 0.09
CA ASP A 60 -0.01 0.80 -0.41
C ASP A 60 0.25 0.68 -1.93
N LEU A 61 -0.51 1.42 -2.73
CA LEU A 61 -0.36 1.46 -4.18
C LEU A 61 0.68 2.51 -4.57
N CYS A 62 1.91 2.05 -4.85
CA CYS A 62 3.03 2.83 -5.37
C CYS A 62 3.47 2.31 -6.76
N ILE A 63 2.50 2.18 -7.66
CA ILE A 63 2.67 1.56 -8.98
C ILE A 63 1.85 2.32 -10.03
N ASN A 64 2.09 2.04 -11.32
CA ASN A 64 1.24 2.52 -12.40
C ASN A 64 -0.26 2.21 -12.14
N PRO A 65 -1.17 3.20 -12.31
CA PRO A 65 -2.57 3.06 -11.91
C PRO A 65 -3.30 1.86 -12.53
N ALA A 66 -3.07 1.58 -13.82
CA ALA A 66 -3.72 0.45 -14.51
C ALA A 66 -3.29 -0.90 -13.92
N LYS A 67 -1.99 -1.05 -13.61
CA LYS A 67 -1.49 -2.26 -12.93
C LYS A 67 -2.01 -2.37 -11.50
N GLY A 68 -2.08 -1.26 -10.78
CA GLY A 68 -2.66 -1.20 -9.44
C GLY A 68 -4.12 -1.65 -9.44
N LEU A 69 -4.92 -1.14 -10.37
CA LEU A 69 -6.31 -1.54 -10.54
C LEU A 69 -6.48 -3.03 -10.87
N SER A 70 -5.66 -3.60 -11.75
CA SER A 70 -5.69 -5.04 -12.03
C SER A 70 -5.44 -5.87 -10.77
N LEU A 71 -4.42 -5.51 -9.97
CA LEU A 71 -4.11 -6.19 -8.72
C LEU A 71 -5.23 -6.09 -7.69
N ILE A 72 -5.88 -4.92 -7.57
CA ILE A 72 -7.00 -4.72 -6.66
C ILE A 72 -8.23 -5.51 -7.13
N LYS A 73 -8.52 -5.56 -8.43
CA LYS A 73 -9.61 -6.38 -9.01
C LYS A 73 -9.42 -7.88 -8.73
N GLU A 74 -8.17 -8.34 -8.70
CA GLU A 74 -7.82 -9.74 -8.41
C GLU A 74 -7.74 -10.05 -6.91
N CYS A 75 -7.68 -9.04 -6.04
CA CYS A 75 -7.55 -9.23 -4.60
C CYS A 75 -8.84 -9.79 -4.00
N ASN A 76 -8.77 -10.96 -3.38
CA ASN A 76 -9.88 -11.61 -2.68
C ASN A 76 -9.66 -11.72 -1.17
N LYS A 77 -8.58 -11.12 -0.67
CA LYS A 77 -8.25 -11.07 0.75
C LYS A 77 -8.87 -9.84 1.42
N PRO A 78 -9.26 -9.95 2.70
CA PRO A 78 -9.69 -8.78 3.45
C PRO A 78 -8.52 -7.82 3.68
N PHE A 79 -8.83 -6.53 3.69
CA PHE A 79 -7.94 -5.44 4.09
C PHE A 79 -8.77 -4.31 4.69
N LYS A 80 -8.13 -3.40 5.45
CA LYS A 80 -8.82 -2.28 6.12
C LYS A 80 -8.84 -1.01 5.28
N CYS A 81 -7.78 -0.73 4.54
CA CYS A 81 -7.70 0.48 3.70
C CYS A 81 -6.67 0.34 2.58
N ILE A 82 -6.91 1.04 1.46
CA ILE A 82 -5.93 1.26 0.40
C ILE A 82 -5.35 2.68 0.53
N VAL A 83 -4.02 2.79 0.52
CA VAL A 83 -3.34 4.08 0.34
C VAL A 83 -2.94 4.21 -1.11
N ILE A 84 -3.41 5.26 -1.77
CA ILE A 84 -3.01 5.61 -3.12
C ILE A 84 -1.92 6.67 -3.00
N GLN A 85 -0.70 6.28 -3.36
CA GLN A 85 0.44 7.21 -3.35
C GLN A 85 0.28 8.26 -4.45
N PRO A 86 0.88 9.46 -4.28
CA PRO A 86 0.83 10.50 -5.32
C PRO A 86 1.33 9.98 -6.68
N GLY A 87 0.50 10.12 -7.72
CA GLY A 87 0.77 9.66 -9.08
C GLY A 87 0.37 8.21 -9.37
N ALA A 88 -0.23 7.49 -8.41
CA ALA A 88 -0.77 6.14 -8.59
C ALA A 88 -2.31 6.13 -8.79
N GLU A 89 -2.95 7.30 -8.73
CA GLU A 89 -4.38 7.49 -8.96
C GLU A 89 -4.77 7.43 -10.45
N SER A 90 -6.02 7.07 -10.69
CA SER A 90 -6.70 7.26 -11.99
C SER A 90 -8.20 7.29 -11.78
N GLU A 91 -8.94 7.91 -12.70
CA GLU A 91 -10.41 7.92 -12.64
C GLU A 91 -10.99 6.50 -12.62
N GLU A 92 -10.43 5.56 -13.40
CA GLU A 92 -10.89 4.17 -13.43
C GLU A 92 -10.68 3.47 -12.09
N LEU A 93 -9.52 3.67 -11.46
CA LEU A 93 -9.23 3.12 -10.13
C LEU A 93 -10.21 3.67 -9.09
N LEU A 94 -10.36 4.99 -9.02
CA LEU A 94 -11.23 5.63 -8.03
C LEU A 94 -12.69 5.23 -8.21
N SER A 95 -13.19 5.19 -9.45
CA SER A 95 -14.55 4.70 -9.74
C SER A 95 -14.76 3.27 -9.29
N TYR A 96 -13.82 2.37 -9.59
CA TYR A 96 -13.90 0.97 -9.14
C TYR A 96 -13.93 0.86 -7.60
N LEU A 97 -13.07 1.59 -6.90
CA LEU A 97 -13.03 1.59 -5.44
C LEU A 97 -14.35 2.10 -4.84
N ASN A 98 -14.91 3.19 -5.39
CA ASN A 98 -16.18 3.77 -4.95
C ASN A 98 -17.37 2.83 -5.19
N GLU A 99 -17.49 2.26 -6.40
CA GLU A 99 -18.56 1.33 -6.77
C GLU A 99 -18.58 0.09 -5.88
N ASN A 100 -17.40 -0.43 -5.54
CA ASN A 100 -17.25 -1.61 -4.68
C ASN A 100 -17.16 -1.27 -3.19
N LYS A 101 -17.29 0.01 -2.82
CA LYS A 101 -17.21 0.51 -1.43
C LYS A 101 -15.93 0.09 -0.71
N LEU A 102 -14.83 0.06 -1.46
CA LEU A 102 -13.52 -0.26 -0.94
C LEU A 102 -12.92 0.98 -0.26
N PRO A 103 -12.51 0.90 1.01
CA PRO A 103 -11.98 2.05 1.74
C PRO A 103 -10.60 2.44 1.19
N TYR A 104 -10.42 3.71 0.84
CA TYR A 104 -9.13 4.24 0.41
C TYR A 104 -8.87 5.66 0.94
N VAL A 105 -7.62 6.08 0.83
CA VAL A 105 -7.19 7.47 0.98
C VAL A 105 -6.06 7.77 0.00
N GLU A 106 -6.02 9.00 -0.50
CA GLU A 106 -4.88 9.52 -1.26
C GLU A 106 -3.92 10.17 -0.27
N SER A 107 -2.74 9.57 -0.06
CA SER A 107 -1.78 10.02 0.94
C SER A 107 -0.36 9.50 0.69
N CYS A 108 0.60 9.96 1.48
CA CYS A 108 2.01 9.57 1.34
C CYS A 108 2.53 8.86 2.59
N LEU A 109 2.82 7.56 2.50
CA LEU A 109 3.36 6.80 3.64
C LEU A 109 4.73 7.29 4.12
N LEU A 110 5.56 7.89 3.27
CA LEU A 110 6.82 8.50 3.75
C LEU A 110 6.56 9.70 4.66
N VAL A 111 5.52 10.49 4.36
CA VAL A 111 5.07 11.57 5.26
C VAL A 111 4.46 10.97 6.52
N GLY A 112 3.65 9.91 6.38
CA GLY A 112 3.08 9.18 7.52
C GLY A 112 4.15 8.68 8.48
N LEU A 113 5.20 8.02 7.96
CA LEU A 113 6.36 7.57 8.73
C LEU A 113 7.05 8.75 9.44
N SER A 114 7.27 9.87 8.74
CA SER A 114 7.92 11.05 9.33
C SER A 114 7.12 11.66 10.49
N LEU A 115 5.79 11.63 10.43
CA LEU A 115 4.93 12.29 11.41
C LEU A 115 4.48 11.35 12.54
N TYR A 116 4.25 10.09 12.22
CA TYR A 116 3.52 9.13 13.06
C TYR A 116 4.17 7.73 13.11
N GLY A 117 5.33 7.53 12.48
CA GLY A 117 6.04 6.25 12.52
C GLY A 117 6.29 5.79 13.96
N LYS A 118 6.24 4.48 14.18
CA LYS A 118 6.56 3.85 15.46
C LYS A 118 8.02 4.17 15.81
N LYS A 119 8.23 5.21 16.61
CA LYS A 119 9.56 5.58 17.10
C LYS A 119 10.10 4.44 17.95
N SER A 120 11.33 4.03 17.64
CA SER A 120 12.15 3.15 18.46
C SER A 120 12.43 3.76 19.83
#